data_AF-A0A961IY34-F1
#
_entry.id   AF-A0A961IY34-F1
#
_cell.length_a   1.000
_cell.length_b   1.000
_cell.length_c   1.000
_cell.angle_alpha   90.00
_cell.angle_beta   90.00
_cell.angle_gamma   90.00
#
_symmetry.space_group_name_H-M   'P 1'
#
loop_
_entity.id
_entity.type
_entity.pdbx_description
1 polymer ?
#
loop_
_entity_poly.entity_id
_entity_poly.type
_entity_poly.pdbx_seq_one_letter_code
_entity_poly.pdbx_strand_id
1 'polypeptide(L)' 'MKHTRIESRHGHHAILDQFIADGVSHVFGNPGTVEQGLLDAMADRPELKYVLTLQESIAIY' A
#
# COMPACT_ATOMS: atom_id res chain seq x y z
N MET A 1 -8.15 -4.82 -30.22
CA MET A 1 -7.53 -4.60 -28.90
C MET A 1 -8.58 -3.97 -28.00
N LYS A 2 -9.09 -4.71 -27.00
CA LYS A 2 -10.10 -4.18 -26.08
C LYS A 2 -9.40 -3.20 -25.13
N HIS A 3 -9.71 -1.91 -25.24
CA HIS A 3 -9.36 -0.96 -24.19
C HIS A 3 -10.20 -1.31 -22.98
N THR A 4 -9.63 -2.07 -22.03
CA THR A 4 -10.24 -2.25 -20.72
C THR A 4 -10.33 -0.87 -20.08
N ARG A 5 -11.55 -0.40 -19.86
CA ARG A 5 -11.82 0.82 -19.10
C ARG A 5 -11.29 0.59 -17.69
N ILE A 6 -10.23 1.29 -17.31
CA ILE A 6 -9.81 1.34 -15.92
C ILE A 6 -10.85 2.21 -15.22
N GLU A 7 -11.76 1.58 -14.49
CA GLU A 7 -12.69 2.29 -13.60
C GLU A 7 -11.87 3.21 -12.68
N SER A 8 -12.32 4.44 -12.47
CA SER A 8 -11.59 5.43 -11.68
C SER A 8 -11.54 4.99 -10.21
N ARG A 9 -10.40 4.41 -9.81
CA ARG A 9 -10.11 4.02 -8.43
C ARG A 9 -9.18 5.06 -7.80
N HIS A 10 -9.35 5.35 -6.50
CA HIS A 10 -8.43 6.23 -5.79
C HIS A 10 -6.99 5.70 -5.89
N GLY A 11 -6.01 6.60 -6.05
CA GLY A 11 -4.62 6.24 -6.30
C GLY A 11 -4.02 5.29 -5.26
N HIS A 12 -4.41 5.43 -3.99
CA HIS A 12 -3.96 4.53 -2.91
C HIS A 12 -4.43 3.08 -3.10
N HIS A 13 -5.55 2.83 -3.78
CA HIS A 13 -6.00 1.46 -4.04
C HIS A 13 -5.24 0.85 -5.21
N ALA A 14 -4.99 1.67 -6.24
CA ALA A 14 -4.25 1.22 -7.42
C ALA A 14 -2.81 0.82 -7.06
N ILE A 15 -2.13 1.59 -6.20
CA ILE A 15 -0.76 1.27 -5.79
C ILE A 15 -0.68 0.01 -4.92
N LEU A 16 -1.62 -0.20 -4.00
CA LEU A 16 -1.64 -1.40 -3.15
C LEU A 16 -1.91 -2.67 -3.97
N ASP A 17 -2.82 -2.60 -4.94
CA ASP A 17 -3.08 -3.74 -5.84
C ASP A 17 -1.86 -4.06 -6.70
N GLN A 18 -1.13 -3.03 -7.14
CA GLN A 18 0.13 -3.22 -7.88
C GLN A 18 1.19 -3.89 -7.00
N PHE A 19 1.32 -3.48 -5.73
CA PHE A 19 2.24 -4.14 -4.78
C PHE A 19 1.92 -5.63 -4.62
N ILE A 20 0.64 -6.00 -4.49
CA ILE A 20 0.22 -7.41 -4.42
C ILE A 20 0.55 -8.14 -5.72
N ALA A 21 0.29 -7.53 -6.88
CA ALA A 21 0.60 -8.11 -8.19
C ALA A 21 2.11 -8.35 -8.37
N ASP A 22 2.95 -7.50 -7.78
CA ASP A 22 4.42 -7.61 -7.78
C ASP A 22 4.95 -8.58 -6.70
N GLY A 23 4.06 -9.18 -5.90
CA GLY A 23 4.42 -10.15 -4.86
C GLY A 23 4.94 -9.54 -3.56
N VAL A 24 4.72 -8.23 -3.35
CA VAL A 24 5.01 -7.59 -2.05
C VAL A 24 4.09 -8.17 -0.99
N SER A 25 4.65 -8.49 0.18
CA SER A 25 3.91 -9.06 1.31
C SER A 25 4.03 -8.25 2.60
N HIS A 26 5.00 -7.33 2.66
CA HIS A 26 5.27 -6.52 3.85
C HIS A 26 5.58 -5.08 3.45
N VAL A 27 5.09 -4.15 4.25
CA VAL A 27 5.36 -2.71 4.15
C VAL A 27 5.90 -2.25 5.50
N PHE A 28 7.09 -1.66 5.52
CA PHE A 28 7.72 -1.16 6.74
C PHE A 28 7.57 0.36 6.80
N GLY A 29 7.19 0.91 7.95
CA GLY A 29 7.10 2.36 8.08
C GLY A 29 6.68 2.86 9.45
N ASN A 30 6.87 4.16 9.64
CA ASN A 30 6.36 4.93 10.77
C ASN A 30 5.24 5.84 10.26
N PRO A 31 3.96 5.56 10.58
CA PRO A 31 2.83 6.20 9.92
C PRO A 31 2.61 7.66 10.38
N GLY A 32 2.28 8.54 9.43
CA GLY A 32 1.79 9.90 9.68
C GLY A 32 0.36 10.12 9.16
N THR A 33 -0.15 11.34 9.30
CA THR A 33 -1.52 11.69 8.88
C THR A 33 -1.68 11.74 7.36
N VAL A 34 -0.60 11.97 6.61
CA VAL A 34 -0.60 12.03 5.14
C VAL A 34 -0.84 10.63 4.56
N GLU A 35 -0.27 9.60 5.18
CA GLU A 35 -0.35 8.22 4.73
C GLU A 35 -1.62 7.49 5.21
N GLN A 36 -2.43 8.11 6.07
CA GLN A 36 -3.59 7.47 6.72
C GLN A 36 -4.54 6.81 5.71
N GLY A 37 -4.89 7.50 4.62
CA GLY A 37 -5.80 6.93 3.61
C GLY A 37 -5.23 5.71 2.88
N LEU A 38 -3.91 5.58 2.77
CA LEU A 38 -3.26 4.38 2.23
C LEU A 38 -3.30 3.24 3.25
N LEU A 39 -3.07 3.53 4.52
CA LEU A 39 -3.12 2.54 5.61
C LEU A 39 -4.53 1.99 5.81
N ASP A 40 -5.54 2.87 5.76
CA ASP A 40 -6.95 2.48 5.83
C ASP A 40 -7.30 1.54 4.67
N ALA A 41 -6.89 1.88 3.44
CA ALA A 41 -7.09 1.03 2.28
C ALA A 41 -6.34 -0.32 2.37
N MET A 42 -5.19 -0.35 3.02
CA MET A 42 -4.40 -1.58 3.20
C MET A 42 -5.02 -2.53 4.23
N ALA A 43 -5.84 -2.02 5.17
CA ALA A 43 -6.53 -2.86 6.14
C ALA A 43 -7.44 -3.92 5.48
N ASP A 44 -7.95 -3.64 4.27
CA ASP A 44 -8.76 -4.55 3.47
C ASP A 44 -7.94 -5.58 2.65
N ARG A 45 -6.60 -5.58 2.77
CA ARG A 45 -5.67 -6.40 1.97
C ARG A 45 -4.78 -7.26 2.87
N PRO A 46 -5.26 -8.42 3.35
CA PRO A 46 -4.51 -9.28 4.27
C PRO A 46 -3.19 -9.84 3.69
N GLU A 47 -3.00 -9.76 2.38
CA GLU A 47 -1.76 -10.09 1.67
C GLU A 47 -0.62 -9.13 2.00
N LEU A 48 -0.93 -7.89 2.40
CA LEU A 48 0.03 -6.86 2.77
C LEU A 48 0.06 -6.67 4.29
N LYS A 49 1.22 -6.92 4.89
CA LYS A 49 1.43 -6.74 6.33
C LYS A 49 2.19 -5.45 6.61
N TYR A 50 1.59 -4.55 7.38
CA TYR A 50 2.31 -3.38 7.87
C TYR A 50 3.15 -3.71 9.09
N VAL A 51 4.45 -3.42 9.01
CA VAL A 51 5.40 -3.53 10.12
C VAL A 51 5.71 -2.13 10.58
N LEU A 52 5.13 -1.76 11.73
CA LEU A 52 5.39 -0.48 12.37
C LEU A 52 6.86 -0.39 12.79
N THR A 53 7.52 0.69 12.39
CA THR A 53 8.87 1.02 12.81
C THR A 53 8.87 2.18 13.81
N LEU A 54 9.87 2.23 14.70
CA LEU A 54 10.01 3.31 15.69
C LEU A 54 10.43 4.65 15.07
N GLN A 55 11.01 4.62 13.87
CA GLN A 55 11.50 5.76 13.10
C GLN A 55 11.54 5.39 11.61
N GLU A 56 11.56 6.37 10.71
CA GLU A 56 11.56 6.13 9.26
C GLU A 56 12.87 5.48 8.82
N SER A 57 14.01 5.90 9.40
CA SER A 57 15.33 5.37 9.05
C SER A 57 15.43 3.86 9.18
N ILE A 58 14.87 3.26 10.25
CA ILE A 58 14.94 1.81 10.47
C ILE A 58 14.05 1.01 9.51
N ALA A 59 13.12 1.65 8.78
CA ALA A 59 12.37 0.98 7.72
C ALA A 59 13.21 0.75 6.46
N ILE A 60 14.35 1.43 6.32
CA ILE A 60 15.19 1.42 5.13
C ILE A 60 16.47 0.60 5.31
N TYR A 61 16.99 0.51 6.53
CA TYR A 61 18.19 -0.27 6.89
C TYR A 61 17.89 -1.76 7.03
#